data_AF-A0A537KUQ1-F1
#
_entry.id   AF-A0A537KUQ1-F1
#
_cell.length_a   1.000
_cell.length_b   1.000
_cell.length_c   1.000
_cell.angle_alpha   90.00
_cell.angle_beta   90.00
_cell.angle_gamma   90.00
#
_symmetry.space_group_name_H-M   'P 1'
#
loop_
_entity.id
_entity.type
_entity.pdbx_description
1 polymer ?
#
loop_
_entity_poly.entity_id
_entity_poly.type
_entity_poly.pdbx_seq_one_letter_code
_entity_poly.pdbx_strand_id
1 'polypeptide(L)'
;MAKSVTTCGCISVNAVKQKFPTDVSLRELKQFMATHLAGEMCDKCREVVETEIGTTLFYLAALCGLLDLNLEEVLEKEHARVSALGVFNLT
;
A
#
# COMPACT_ATOMS: atom_id res chain seq x y z
N MET A 1 9.18 -3.30 6.89
CA MET A 1 9.06 -1.82 6.99
C MET A 1 9.84 -1.21 8.16
N ALA A 2 9.60 -1.53 9.44
CA ALA A 2 10.34 -0.86 10.54
C ALA A 2 11.87 -0.97 10.41
N LYS A 3 12.37 -2.20 10.16
CA LYS A 3 13.80 -2.47 9.93
C LYS A 3 14.41 -1.66 8.79
N SER A 4 13.68 -1.47 7.69
CA SER A 4 14.19 -0.73 6.51
C SER A 4 14.35 0.76 6.78
N VAL A 5 13.64 1.29 7.77
CA VAL A 5 13.70 2.70 8.20
C VAL A 5 14.68 2.91 9.36
N THR A 6 14.68 2.04 10.37
CA THR A 6 15.43 2.27 11.60
C THR A 6 16.83 1.66 11.57
N THR A 7 16.92 0.36 11.28
CA THR A 7 18.19 -0.39 11.38
C THR A 7 18.98 -0.37 10.08
N CYS A 8 18.32 -0.57 8.94
CA CYS A 8 18.97 -0.58 7.63
C CYS A 8 19.10 0.83 7.04
N GLY A 9 18.09 1.68 7.24
CA GLY A 9 18.08 3.05 6.72
C GLY A 9 18.04 3.19 5.19
N CYS A 10 17.64 2.15 4.45
CA CYS A 10 17.55 2.21 2.98
C CYS A 10 16.38 3.08 2.50
N ILE A 11 15.36 3.26 3.35
CA ILE A 11 14.26 4.20 3.13
C ILE A 11 14.06 5.07 4.37
N SER A 12 13.48 6.25 4.21
CA SER A 12 13.07 7.12 5.30
C SER A 12 11.58 7.43 5.26
N VAL A 13 11.01 7.78 6.43
CA VAL A 13 9.62 8.24 6.56
C VAL A 13 9.63 9.72 6.90
N ASN A 14 9.15 10.55 5.98
CA ASN A 14 9.06 12.00 6.14
C ASN A 14 7.65 12.40 6.57
N ALA A 15 7.31 12.20 7.85
CA ALA A 15 5.97 12.47 8.37
C ALA A 15 5.68 13.98 8.48
N VAL A 16 5.11 14.56 7.43
CA VAL A 16 4.73 15.97 7.36
C VAL A 16 3.31 16.15 6.85
N LYS A 17 2.65 17.23 7.29
CA LYS A 17 1.37 17.65 6.72
C LYS A 17 1.59 18.02 5.25
N GLN A 18 0.83 17.38 4.36
CA GLN A 18 0.88 17.68 2.93
C GLN A 18 0.33 19.08 2.67
N LYS A 19 0.95 19.79 1.72
CA LYS A 19 0.59 21.17 1.38
C LYS A 19 -0.12 21.16 0.03
N PHE A 20 -1.26 21.84 -0.02
CA PHE A 20 -2.05 22.04 -1.23
C PHE A 20 -2.74 23.42 -1.15
N PRO A 21 -3.08 24.04 -2.29
CA PRO A 21 -3.79 25.32 -2.32
C PRO A 21 -5.15 25.25 -1.63
N THR A 22 -5.60 26.35 -1.03
CA THR A 22 -6.92 26.43 -0.37
C THR A 22 -8.10 26.37 -1.32
N ASP A 23 -7.87 26.62 -2.60
CA ASP A 23 -8.84 26.71 -3.70
C ASP A 23 -8.81 25.48 -4.64
N VAL A 24 -8.18 24.39 -4.21
CA VAL A 24 -8.10 23.14 -5.01
C VAL A 24 -9.38 22.31 -4.90
N SER A 25 -9.87 21.78 -6.02
CA SER A 25 -10.97 20.82 -5.98
C SER A 25 -10.50 19.46 -5.49
N LEU A 26 -11.43 18.64 -4.95
CA LEU A 26 -11.10 17.28 -4.52
C LEU A 26 -10.48 16.43 -5.64
N ARG A 27 -10.89 16.65 -6.90
CA ARG A 27 -10.36 15.94 -8.07
C ARG A 27 -8.90 16.27 -8.35
N GLU A 28 -8.50 17.49 -8.04
CA GLU A 28 -7.14 17.98 -8.26
C GLU A 28 -6.23 17.70 -7.05
N LEU A 29 -6.80 17.42 -5.88
CA LEU A 29 -6.06 17.16 -4.64
C LEU A 29 -4.99 16.06 -4.80
N LYS A 30 -5.29 15.00 -5.55
CA LYS A 30 -4.35 13.89 -5.80
C LYS A 30 -3.03 14.35 -6.44
N GLN A 31 -3.04 15.44 -7.20
CA GLN A 31 -1.85 16.01 -7.83
C GLN A 31 -0.87 16.64 -6.82
N PHE A 32 -1.35 16.95 -5.62
CA PHE A 32 -0.57 17.56 -4.53
C PHE A 32 -0.20 16.54 -3.44
N MET A 33 -0.67 15.29 -3.55
CA MET A 33 -0.34 14.24 -2.61
C MET A 33 0.95 13.53 -3.04
N ALA A 34 1.83 13.28 -2.09
CA ALA A 34 3.08 12.55 -2.30
C ALA A 34 3.21 11.42 -1.29
N THR A 35 3.93 10.37 -1.62
CA THR A 35 4.28 9.36 -0.62
C THR A 35 5.12 9.99 0.50
N HIS A 36 4.89 9.55 1.75
CA HIS A 36 5.75 9.91 2.88
C HIS A 36 7.04 9.08 2.92
N LEU A 37 7.23 8.13 2.01
CA LEU A 37 8.45 7.34 1.89
C LEU A 37 9.44 8.01 0.93
N ALA A 38 10.70 8.07 1.33
CA ALA A 38 11.80 8.49 0.46
C ALA A 38 12.92 7.43 0.44
N GLY A 39 13.66 7.39 -0.67
CA GLY A 39 14.68 6.38 -0.93
C GLY A 39 14.11 5.13 -1.58
N GLU A 40 14.99 4.15 -1.81
CA GLU A 40 14.66 2.88 -2.44
C GLU A 40 15.08 1.73 -1.55
N MET A 41 14.20 0.73 -1.44
CA MET A 41 14.49 -0.45 -0.63
C MET A 41 15.63 -1.25 -1.27
N CYS A 42 16.69 -1.51 -0.50
CA CYS A 42 17.77 -2.40 -0.96
C CYS A 42 17.29 -3.85 -1.06
N ASP A 43 18.00 -4.66 -1.85
CA ASP A 43 17.63 -6.05 -2.14
C ASP A 43 17.34 -6.87 -0.88
N LYS A 44 18.19 -6.74 0.14
CA LYS A 44 18.03 -7.45 1.41
C LYS A 44 16.75 -7.06 2.17
N CYS A 45 16.37 -5.78 2.16
CA CYS A 45 15.13 -5.37 2.81
C CYS A 45 13.91 -5.74 1.97
N ARG A 46 14.04 -5.69 0.65
CA ARG A 46 12.99 -6.09 -0.30
C ARG A 46 12.65 -7.56 -0.17
N GLU A 47 13.66 -8.44 -0.19
CA GLU A 47 13.50 -9.88 -0.03
C GLU A 47 12.76 -10.24 1.27
N VAL A 48 13.13 -9.58 2.38
CA VAL A 48 12.45 -9.78 3.66
C VAL A 48 10.98 -9.34 3.57
N VAL A 49 10.69 -8.16 3.01
CA VAL A 49 9.31 -7.68 2.88
C VAL A 49 8.48 -8.60 1.99
N GLU A 50 9.03 -9.05 0.86
CA GLU A 50 8.38 -10.00 -0.04
C GLU A 50 8.10 -11.34 0.65
N THR A 51 9.02 -11.84 1.47
CA THR A 51 8.84 -13.08 2.25
C THR A 51 7.70 -12.97 3.26
N GLU A 52 7.62 -11.85 3.99
CA GLU A 52 6.55 -11.62 4.96
C GLU A 52 5.17 -11.46 4.27
N ILE A 53 5.14 -10.76 3.13
CA ILE A 53 3.93 -10.63 2.30
C ILE A 53 3.50 -12.01 1.78
N GLY A 54 4.42 -12.80 1.24
CA GLY A 54 4.15 -14.15 0.74
C GLY A 54 3.59 -15.07 1.84
N THR A 55 4.16 -14.99 3.04
CA THR A 55 3.67 -15.74 4.22
C THR A 55 2.25 -15.32 4.58
N THR A 56 1.96 -14.02 4.54
CA THR A 56 0.61 -13.50 4.81
C THR A 56 -0.39 -13.98 3.75
N LEU A 57 -0.01 -13.94 2.47
CA LEU A 57 -0.83 -14.44 1.36
C LEU A 57 -1.10 -15.94 1.47
N PHE A 58 -0.11 -16.73 1.91
CA PHE A 58 -0.30 -18.17 2.18
C PHE A 58 -1.41 -18.40 3.21
N TYR A 59 -1.39 -17.68 4.34
CA TYR A 59 -2.43 -17.83 5.36
C TYR A 59 -3.80 -17.34 4.88
N LEU A 60 -3.86 -16.28 4.09
CA LEU A 60 -5.11 -15.82 3.47
C LEU A 60 -5.66 -16.87 2.49
N ALA A 61 -4.81 -17.45 1.64
CA ALA A 61 -5.21 -18.51 0.71
C ALA A 61 -5.68 -19.77 1.44
N ALA A 62 -5.00 -20.16 2.53
CA ALA A 62 -5.41 -21.29 3.37
C ALA A 62 -6.79 -21.04 4.00
N LEU A 63 -7.04 -19.82 4.51
CA LEU A 63 -8.35 -19.44 5.04
C LEU A 63 -9.43 -19.48 3.96
N CYS A 64 -9.15 -18.98 2.76
CA CYS A 64 -10.05 -19.08 1.62
C CYS A 64 -10.42 -20.54 1.31
N GLY A 65 -9.42 -21.44 1.32
CA GLY A 65 -9.65 -22.87 1.11
C GLY A 65 -10.55 -23.51 2.18
N LEU A 66 -10.42 -23.11 3.45
CA LEU A 66 -11.29 -23.60 4.54
C LEU A 66 -12.73 -23.08 4.44
N LEU A 67 -12.93 -21.92 3.80
CA LEU A 67 -14.23 -21.25 3.67
C LEU A 67 -14.87 -21.45 2.30
N ASP A 68 -14.28 -22.29 1.44
CA ASP A 68 -14.71 -22.47 0.04
C ASP A 68 -14.80 -21.15 -0.74
N LEU A 69 -13.81 -20.28 -0.55
CA LEU A 69 -13.67 -19.00 -1.23
C LEU A 69 -12.54 -19.05 -2.26
N ASN A 70 -12.74 -18.39 -3.40
CA ASN A 70 -11.68 -18.14 -4.36
C ASN A 70 -10.97 -16.81 -4.05
N LEU A 71 -9.67 -16.86 -3.77
CA LEU A 71 -8.88 -15.67 -3.40
C LEU A 71 -8.80 -14.63 -4.53
N GLU A 72 -8.71 -15.07 -5.79
CA GLU A 72 -8.70 -14.18 -6.96
C GLU A 72 -10.03 -13.43 -7.09
N GLU A 73 -11.16 -14.12 -6.96
CA GLU A 73 -12.47 -13.47 -6.97
C GLU A 73 -12.64 -12.46 -5.83
N VAL A 74 -12.12 -12.76 -4.64
CA VAL A 74 -12.13 -11.82 -3.51
C VAL A 74 -11.32 -10.57 -3.84
N LEU A 75 -10.14 -10.73 -4.45
CA LEU A 75 -9.31 -9.60 -4.89
C LEU A 75 -10.00 -8.77 -5.97
N GLU A 76 -10.65 -9.40 -6.95
CA GLU A 76 -11.39 -8.71 -8.01
C GLU A 76 -12.58 -7.91 -7.45
N LYS A 77 -13.36 -8.51 -6.54
CA LYS A 77 -14.47 -7.83 -5.86
C LYS A 77 -13.99 -6.61 -5.07
N GLU A 78 -12.87 -6.74 -4.37
CA GLU A 78 -12.28 -5.63 -3.62
C GLU A 78 -11.77 -4.53 -4.55
N HIS A 79 -11.06 -4.91 -5.61
CA HIS A 79 -10.57 -3.96 -6.61
C HIS A 79 -11.72 -3.19 -7.26
N ALA A 80 -12.82 -3.85 -7.60
CA ALA A 80 -14.02 -3.20 -8.14
C ALA A 80 -14.64 -2.22 -7.12
N ARG A 81 -14.71 -2.62 -5.83
CA ARG A 81 -15.23 -1.78 -4.75
C ARG A 81 -14.39 -0.52 -4.54
N VAL A 82 -13.06 -0.65 -4.52
CA VAL A 82 -12.13 0.48 -4.38
C VAL A 82 -12.18 1.37 -5.63
N SER A 83 -12.23 0.78 -6.82
CA SER A 83 -12.31 1.51 -8.09
C SER A 83 -13.60 2.29 -8.25
N ALA A 84 -14.73 1.79 -7.71
CA ALA A 84 -16.01 2.49 -7.73
C ALA A 84 -15.98 3.84 -6.98
N LEU A 85 -15.03 4.03 -6.05
CA LEU A 85 -14.83 5.32 -5.38
C LEU A 85 -14.28 6.40 -6.33
N GLY A 86 -13.69 6.02 -7.46
CA GLY A 86 -13.19 6.96 -8.48
C GLY A 86 -12.31 8.07 -7.87
N VAL A 87 -12.75 9.33 -8.03
CA VAL A 87 -12.04 10.53 -7.54
C VAL A 87 -11.96 10.65 -6.01
N PHE A 88 -12.72 9.83 -5.27
CA PHE A 88 -12.64 9.77 -3.81
C PHE A 88 -11.55 8.81 -3.31
N ASN A 89 -10.97 8.00 -4.19
CA ASN A 89 -9.79 7.19 -3.87
C ASN A 89 -8.51 8.05 -4.02
N LEU A 90 -8.03 8.57 -2.89
CA LEU A 90 -6.88 9.48 -2.78
C LEU A 90 -5.54 8.76 -2.55
N THR A 91 -5.55 7.42 -2.59
CA THR A 91 -4.36 6.57 -2.53
C THR A 91 -3.71 6.44 -3.91
#